data_AF-A0A5C4JU96-F1
#
_entry.id   AF-A0A5C4JU96-F1
#
_cell.length_a   1.000
_cell.length_b   1.000
_cell.length_c   1.000
_cell.angle_alpha   90.00
_cell.angle_beta   90.00
_cell.angle_gamma   90.00
#
_symmetry.space_group_name_H-M   'P 1'
#
loop_
_entity.id
_entity.type
_entity.pdbx_description
1 polymer ?
#
loop_
_entity_poly.entity_id
_entity_poly.type
_entity_poly.pdbx_seq_one_letter_code
_entity_poly.pdbx_strand_id
1 'polypeptide(L)'
;MAAKRIVPATSRTGRISGPLSRISNLTADLIAALELDDVTGTTAFLTNPGVMNACRKLKDGDGHGYTMAELFHGKPVEASTQVPADLGADEDKSALIYGQWGELYMGYWSAVDILINPYHPDVASNGGALLHAFLDADVTVRHGEAFAFAEV
;
A
#
# COMPACT_ATOMS: atom_id res chain seq x y z
N MET A 1 -12.03 -16.73 6.93
CA MET A 1 -10.57 -16.89 6.77
C MET A 1 -9.95 -15.56 7.20
N ALA A 2 -9.39 -15.49 8.41
CA ALA A 2 -8.95 -14.23 8.98
C ALA A 2 -7.68 -13.75 8.25
N ALA A 3 -7.71 -12.53 7.70
CA ALA A 3 -6.53 -11.88 7.17
C ALA A 3 -5.45 -11.86 8.26
N LYS A 4 -4.37 -12.61 8.02
CA LYS A 4 -3.21 -12.65 8.91
C LYS A 4 -2.60 -11.26 8.90
N ARG A 5 -2.91 -10.48 9.93
CA ARG A 5 -2.33 -9.15 10.17
C ARG A 5 -0.82 -9.29 10.08
N ILE A 6 -0.21 -8.63 9.10
CA ILE A 6 1.24 -8.48 9.01
C ILE A 6 1.65 -7.73 10.28
N VAL A 7 2.27 -8.45 11.22
CA VAL A 7 2.89 -7.84 12.40
C VAL A 7 4.34 -7.55 11.98
N PRO A 8 4.77 -6.28 11.93
CA PRO A 8 6.12 -5.94 11.53
C PRO A 8 7.13 -6.53 12.52
N ALA A 9 8.26 -7.00 11.99
CA ALA A 9 9.39 -7.45 12.78
C ALA A 9 9.87 -6.30 13.67
N THR A 10 9.92 -6.56 14.97
CA THR A 10 10.28 -5.58 15.99
C THR A 10 11.77 -5.28 15.95
N SER A 11 12.13 -4.06 15.53
CA SER A 11 13.03 -3.19 16.30
C SER A 11 13.19 -1.75 15.76
N ARG A 12 12.71 -1.41 14.56
CA ARG A 12 12.86 -0.04 14.02
C ARG A 12 11.76 0.51 13.11
N THR A 13 10.72 -0.25 12.79
CA THR A 13 9.55 0.25 12.06
C THR A 13 8.66 1.09 12.99
N GLY A 14 9.15 2.25 13.43
CA GLY A 14 8.35 3.21 14.19
C GLY A 14 7.21 3.74 13.30
N ARG A 15 5.99 3.75 13.83
CA ARG A 15 4.86 4.44 13.20
C ARG A 15 5.20 5.92 13.09
N ILE A 16 5.51 6.39 11.88
CA ILE A 16 5.68 7.81 11.59
C ILE A 16 4.28 8.37 11.31
N SER A 17 3.89 9.48 11.92
CA SER A 17 2.57 10.08 11.67
C SER A 17 2.65 11.59 11.70
N GLY A 18 1.90 12.24 10.83
CA GLY A 18 1.82 13.69 10.76
C GLY A 18 0.80 14.14 9.73
N PRO A 19 0.40 15.42 9.74
CA PRO A 19 -0.57 15.92 8.80
C PRO A 19 -0.02 15.92 7.37
N LEU A 20 -0.90 15.79 6.38
CA LEU A 20 -0.58 15.88 4.95
C LEU A 20 0.25 17.14 4.57
N SER A 21 0.08 18.26 5.26
CA SER A 21 0.88 19.48 5.03
C SER A 21 2.38 19.28 5.25
N ARG A 22 2.78 18.19 5.92
CA ARG A 22 4.17 17.79 6.18
C ARG A 22 4.57 16.51 5.43
N ILE A 23 3.88 16.16 4.33
CA ILE A 23 4.14 14.93 3.58
C ILE A 23 5.60 14.78 3.13
N SER A 24 6.28 15.88 2.75
CA SER A 24 7.70 15.84 2.36
C SER A 24 8.62 15.43 3.52
N ASN A 25 8.29 15.80 4.77
CA ASN A 25 9.03 15.35 5.94
C ASN A 25 8.75 13.87 6.21
N LEU A 26 7.49 13.44 6.11
CA LEU A 26 7.12 12.03 6.30
C LEU A 26 7.81 11.13 5.28
N THR A 27 7.87 11.54 4.02
CA THR A 27 8.58 10.77 2.97
C THR A 27 10.09 10.78 3.20
N ALA A 28 10.68 11.87 3.72
CA ALA A 28 12.08 11.92 4.10
C ALA A 28 12.40 10.96 5.27
N ASP A 29 11.56 10.96 6.30
CA ASP A 29 11.71 10.09 7.47
C ASP A 29 11.61 8.61 7.08
N LEU A 30 10.72 8.27 6.15
CA LEU A 30 10.58 6.91 5.61
C LEU A 30 11.80 6.49 4.77
N ILE A 31 12.38 7.40 3.99
CA ILE A 31 13.62 7.15 3.24
C ILE A 31 14.77 6.88 4.21
N ALA A 32 14.93 7.76 5.21
CA ALA A 32 15.97 7.64 6.22
C ALA A 32 15.85 6.33 7.01
N ALA A 33 14.63 5.86 7.30
CA ALA A 33 14.41 4.59 7.99
C ALA A 33 15.04 3.39 7.25
N LEU A 34 14.87 3.32 5.92
CA LEU A 34 15.47 2.25 5.11
C LEU A 34 16.99 2.43 4.94
N GLU A 35 17.46 3.66 4.78
CA GLU A 35 18.89 3.95 4.64
C GLU A 35 19.67 3.64 5.93
N LEU A 36 19.06 3.84 7.10
CA LEU A 36 19.65 3.51 8.41
C LEU A 36 19.81 2.00 8.66
N ASP A 37 19.08 1.18 7.90
CA ASP A 37 19.13 -0.28 7.96
C ASP A 37 19.87 -0.85 6.72
N ASP A 38 20.65 -0.01 6.02
CA ASP A 38 21.49 -0.34 4.85
C ASP A 38 20.71 -1.01 3.69
N VAL A 39 19.41 -0.69 3.55
CA VAL A 39 18.57 -1.23 2.48
C VAL A 39 18.89 -0.52 1.16
N THR A 40 19.35 -1.28 0.17
CA THR A 40 19.72 -0.77 -1.17
C THR A 40 18.82 -1.33 -2.28
N GLY A 41 18.86 -0.70 -3.45
CA GLY A 41 18.13 -1.12 -4.65
C GLY A 41 17.00 -0.17 -5.03
N THR A 42 16.05 -0.66 -5.84
CA THR A 42 14.93 0.13 -6.35
C THR A 42 13.83 0.21 -5.30
N THR A 43 13.67 1.40 -4.72
CA THR A 43 12.65 1.70 -3.72
C THR A 43 11.55 2.59 -4.30
N ALA A 44 10.32 2.44 -3.79
CA ALA A 44 9.18 3.25 -4.22
C ALA A 44 8.14 3.40 -3.12
N PHE A 45 7.31 4.43 -3.24
CA PHE A 45 6.17 4.70 -2.36
C PHE A 45 4.88 4.08 -2.90
N LEU A 46 4.00 3.67 -2.01
CA LEU A 46 2.64 3.22 -2.30
C LEU A 46 1.66 3.92 -1.34
N THR A 47 0.63 4.56 -1.88
CA THR A 47 -0.43 5.22 -1.10
C THR A 47 -1.80 5.11 -1.79
N ASN A 48 -2.80 5.85 -1.33
CA ASN A 48 -4.14 5.87 -1.90
C ASN A 48 -4.37 7.12 -2.80
N PRO A 49 -5.38 7.09 -3.70
CA PRO A 49 -5.69 8.23 -4.57
C PRO A 49 -6.08 9.52 -3.82
N GLY A 50 -6.61 9.41 -2.59
CA GLY A 50 -6.99 10.54 -1.75
C GLY A 50 -5.78 11.37 -1.33
N VAL A 51 -4.75 10.71 -0.81
CA VAL A 51 -3.45 11.33 -0.48
C VAL A 51 -2.85 11.98 -1.73
N MET A 52 -2.83 11.27 -2.86
CA MET A 52 -2.27 11.83 -4.11
C MET A 52 -3.02 13.07 -4.61
N ASN A 53 -4.35 13.08 -4.53
CA ASN A 53 -5.16 14.25 -4.88
C ASN A 53 -4.81 15.44 -3.98
N ALA A 54 -4.63 15.18 -2.70
CA ALA A 54 -4.35 16.20 -1.71
C ALA A 54 -2.90 16.72 -1.86
N CYS A 55 -1.91 15.86 -2.13
CA CYS A 55 -0.54 16.23 -2.48
C CYS A 55 -0.48 17.15 -3.71
N ARG A 56 -1.24 16.84 -4.77
CA ARG A 56 -1.32 17.68 -5.99
C ARG A 56 -1.91 19.07 -5.75
N LYS A 57 -2.58 19.29 -4.61
CA LYS A 57 -3.17 20.56 -4.21
C LYS A 57 -2.30 21.35 -3.22
N LEU A 58 -1.22 20.74 -2.71
CA LEU A 58 -0.34 21.41 -1.76
C LEU A 58 0.39 22.57 -2.42
N LYS A 59 0.52 23.65 -1.65
CA LYS A 59 1.19 24.89 -2.05
C LYS A 59 2.09 25.39 -0.92
N ASP A 60 3.11 26.16 -1.29
CA ASP A 60 3.94 26.91 -0.34
C ASP A 60 3.18 28.13 0.23
N GLY A 61 3.84 28.89 1.10
CA GLY A 61 3.28 30.10 1.70
C GLY A 61 3.02 31.25 0.70
N ASP A 62 3.68 31.21 -0.45
CA ASP A 62 3.57 32.21 -1.53
C ASP A 62 2.57 31.79 -2.62
N GLY A 63 1.99 30.59 -2.51
CA GLY A 63 0.97 30.06 -3.41
C GLY A 63 1.49 29.22 -4.59
N HIS A 64 2.78 28.93 -4.64
CA HIS A 64 3.36 28.01 -5.63
C HIS A 64 3.04 26.56 -5.28
N GLY A 65 2.65 25.76 -6.28
CA GLY A 65 2.35 24.35 -6.09
C GLY A 65 3.61 23.50 -6.00
N TYR A 66 3.64 22.53 -5.09
CA TYR A 66 4.70 21.54 -5.06
C TYR A 66 4.53 20.52 -6.18
N THR A 67 5.64 20.15 -6.82
CA THR A 67 5.69 19.01 -7.72
C THR A 67 5.74 17.71 -6.92
N MET A 68 5.31 16.61 -7.56
CA MET A 68 5.39 15.30 -6.92
C MET A 68 6.83 14.87 -6.61
N ALA A 69 7.79 15.30 -7.44
CA ALA A 69 9.21 15.01 -7.23
C ALA A 69 9.75 15.69 -5.97
N GLU A 70 9.29 16.89 -5.62
CA GLU A 70 9.68 17.58 -4.38
C GLU A 70 9.06 16.94 -3.14
N LEU A 71 7.82 16.48 -3.23
CA LEU A 71 7.13 15.85 -2.10
C LEU A 71 7.64 14.43 -1.81
N PHE A 72 8.16 13.72 -2.81
CA PHE A 72 8.61 12.32 -2.70
C PHE A 72 10.11 12.13 -2.97
N HIS A 73 10.90 13.21 -2.94
CA HIS A 73 12.37 13.19 -3.09
C HIS A 73 12.86 12.47 -4.35
N GLY A 74 12.12 12.63 -5.45
CA GLY A 74 12.40 11.99 -6.74
C GLY A 74 12.19 10.47 -6.78
N LYS A 75 11.67 9.85 -5.70
CA LYS A 75 11.34 8.42 -5.70
C LYS A 75 10.01 8.18 -6.44
N PRO A 76 9.85 7.02 -7.10
CA PRO A 76 8.56 6.64 -7.67
C PRO A 76 7.48 6.55 -6.60
N VAL A 77 6.26 6.95 -6.95
CA VAL A 77 5.08 6.85 -6.07
C VAL A 77 3.90 6.33 -6.87
N GLU A 78 3.27 5.28 -6.36
CA GLU A 78 2.08 4.66 -6.95
C GLU A 78 0.87 4.76 -6.03
N ALA A 79 -0.32 4.76 -6.63
CA ALA A 79 -1.57 4.91 -5.92
C ALA A 79 -2.53 3.74 -6.20
N SER A 80 -3.13 3.18 -5.16
CA SER A 80 -4.14 2.12 -5.28
C SER A 80 -5.26 2.30 -4.27
N THR A 81 -6.49 1.99 -4.68
CA THR A 81 -7.67 1.97 -3.79
C THR A 81 -7.62 0.81 -2.80
N GLN A 82 -6.72 -0.17 -3.00
CA GLN A 82 -6.48 -1.26 -2.05
C GLN A 82 -5.66 -0.81 -0.83
N VAL A 83 -5.08 0.39 -0.87
CA VAL A 83 -4.31 0.95 0.25
C VAL A 83 -5.28 1.61 1.23
N PRO A 84 -5.28 1.23 2.52
CA PRO A 84 -6.21 1.76 3.52
C PRO A 84 -6.22 3.30 3.61
N ALA A 85 -7.42 3.84 3.83
CA ALA A 85 -7.69 5.27 4.01
C ALA A 85 -8.42 5.56 5.34
N ASP A 86 -8.56 4.53 6.17
CA ASP A 86 -9.38 4.41 7.37
C ASP A 86 -8.54 3.94 8.57
N LEU A 87 -7.27 4.34 8.62
CA LEU A 87 -6.38 4.06 9.74
C LEU A 87 -6.67 5.00 10.92
N GLY A 88 -6.14 4.65 12.10
CA GLY A 88 -6.33 5.43 13.32
C GLY A 88 -7.51 4.96 14.16
N ALA A 89 -7.76 5.63 15.30
CA ALA A 89 -8.92 5.34 16.15
C ALA A 89 -10.21 5.95 15.58
N ASP A 90 -10.08 7.07 14.87
CA ASP A 90 -11.18 7.83 14.28
C ASP A 90 -11.37 7.53 12.77
N GLU A 91 -10.66 6.53 12.24
CA GLU A 91 -10.70 6.11 10.82
C GLU A 91 -10.42 7.27 9.84
N ASP A 92 -9.61 8.23 10.26
CA ASP A 92 -9.36 9.50 9.55
C ASP A 92 -7.98 9.58 8.90
N LYS A 93 -7.18 8.50 8.97
CA LYS A 93 -5.80 8.49 8.50
C LYS A 93 -5.58 7.59 7.30
N SER A 94 -4.70 8.02 6.41
CA SER A 94 -4.33 7.27 5.22
C SER A 94 -2.97 6.60 5.35
N ALA A 95 -2.84 5.40 4.78
CA ALA A 95 -1.55 4.69 4.75
C ALA A 95 -0.61 5.29 3.69
N LEU A 96 0.64 5.49 4.08
CA LEU A 96 1.77 5.78 3.21
C LEU A 96 2.84 4.72 3.44
N ILE A 97 3.14 3.91 2.44
CA ILE A 97 4.10 2.82 2.54
C ILE A 97 5.32 3.18 1.69
N TYR A 98 6.51 2.93 2.23
CA TYR A 98 7.75 3.01 1.48
C TYR A 98 8.50 1.69 1.63
N GLY A 99 9.01 1.17 0.52
CA GLY A 99 9.67 -0.12 0.55
C GLY A 99 10.62 -0.38 -0.59
N GLN A 100 11.49 -1.35 -0.37
CA GLN A 100 12.21 -2.06 -1.42
C GLN A 100 11.32 -3.23 -1.85
N TRP A 101 10.67 -3.08 -3.01
CA TRP A 101 9.62 -4.01 -3.45
C TRP A 101 10.16 -5.37 -3.93
N GLY A 102 11.47 -5.49 -4.15
CA GLY A 102 12.14 -6.76 -4.40
C GLY A 102 12.22 -7.66 -3.16
N GLU A 103 12.01 -7.15 -1.95
CA GLU A 103 11.92 -7.92 -0.71
C GLU A 103 10.49 -8.42 -0.40
N LEU A 104 9.52 -8.11 -1.27
CA LEU A 104 8.17 -8.67 -1.23
C LEU A 104 8.06 -9.85 -2.20
N TYR A 105 7.84 -11.04 -1.65
CA TYR A 105 7.66 -12.25 -2.44
C TYR A 105 6.20 -12.62 -2.56
N MET A 106 5.78 -12.85 -3.80
CA MET A 106 4.46 -13.33 -4.16
C MET A 106 4.61 -14.69 -4.84
N GLY A 107 4.13 -15.73 -4.17
CA GLY A 107 4.06 -17.09 -4.72
C GLY A 107 2.70 -17.32 -5.36
N TYR A 108 2.70 -17.79 -6.60
CA TYR A 108 1.50 -18.07 -7.38
C TYR A 108 1.54 -19.53 -7.83
N TRP A 109 0.54 -20.33 -7.43
CA TRP A 109 0.62 -21.79 -7.57
C TRP A 109 -0.12 -22.35 -8.81
N SER A 110 -1.11 -21.65 -9.34
CA SER A 110 -1.86 -22.04 -10.55
C SER A 110 -2.62 -20.86 -11.14
N ALA A 111 -2.98 -20.94 -12.43
CA ALA A 111 -3.90 -19.99 -13.07
C ALA A 111 -5.23 -19.88 -12.29
N VAL A 112 -6.01 -18.82 -12.52
CA VAL A 112 -7.35 -18.72 -11.94
C VAL A 112 -8.19 -19.90 -12.42
N ASP A 113 -8.63 -20.75 -11.49
CA ASP A 113 -9.51 -21.88 -11.79
C ASP A 113 -10.94 -21.39 -11.86
N ILE A 114 -11.58 -21.57 -13.02
CA ILE A 114 -12.93 -21.12 -13.29
C ILE A 114 -13.85 -22.32 -13.44
N LEU A 115 -14.83 -22.44 -12.54
CA LEU A 115 -15.86 -23.48 -12.57
C LEU A 115 -17.25 -22.85 -12.70
N ILE A 116 -17.96 -23.24 -13.75
CA ILE A 116 -19.34 -22.81 -14.00
C ILE A 116 -20.29 -23.88 -13.50
N ASN A 117 -21.24 -23.49 -12.65
CA ASN A 117 -22.33 -24.34 -12.17
C ASN A 117 -23.69 -23.79 -12.64
N PRO A 118 -24.23 -24.29 -13.77
CA PRO A 118 -25.55 -23.89 -14.27
C PRO A 118 -26.71 -24.59 -13.53
N TYR A 119 -26.42 -25.56 -12.66
CA TYR A 119 -27.42 -26.38 -11.97
C TYR A 119 -27.69 -25.96 -10.53
N HIS A 120 -27.08 -24.86 -10.06
CA HIS A 120 -27.30 -24.41 -8.69
C HIS A 120 -28.76 -23.94 -8.50
N PRO A 121 -29.47 -24.39 -7.46
CA PRO A 121 -30.90 -24.14 -7.29
C PRO A 121 -31.27 -22.65 -7.31
N ASP A 122 -30.38 -21.77 -6.86
CA ASP A 122 -30.58 -20.31 -6.84
C ASP A 122 -30.64 -19.66 -8.23
N VAL A 123 -30.04 -20.28 -9.26
CA VAL A 123 -29.88 -19.69 -10.60
C VAL A 123 -30.51 -20.52 -11.72
N ALA A 124 -30.65 -21.83 -11.51
CA ALA A 124 -31.05 -22.78 -12.56
C ALA A 124 -32.45 -22.50 -13.13
N SER A 125 -33.42 -22.15 -12.27
CA SER A 125 -34.80 -21.85 -12.70
C SER A 125 -34.94 -20.50 -13.44
N ASN A 126 -33.96 -19.61 -13.27
CA ASN A 126 -33.93 -18.28 -13.87
C ASN A 126 -33.06 -18.22 -15.14
N GLY A 127 -32.51 -19.36 -15.59
CA GLY A 127 -31.59 -19.42 -16.74
C GLY A 127 -30.20 -18.84 -16.45
N GLY A 128 -29.84 -18.67 -15.17
CA GLY A 128 -28.53 -18.18 -14.75
C GLY A 128 -27.52 -19.31 -14.50
N ALA A 129 -26.26 -18.93 -14.25
CA ALA A 129 -25.19 -19.84 -13.84
C ALA A 129 -24.35 -19.19 -12.74
N LEU A 130 -23.87 -20.01 -11.79
CA LEU A 130 -22.89 -19.57 -10.80
C LEU A 130 -21.48 -19.77 -11.34
N LEU A 131 -20.62 -18.78 -11.11
CA LEU A 131 -19.20 -18.82 -11.44
C LEU A 131 -18.37 -18.88 -10.16
N HIS A 132 -17.64 -19.98 -9.97
CA HIS A 132 -16.62 -20.08 -8.94
C HIS A 132 -15.28 -19.76 -9.58
N ALA A 133 -14.59 -18.75 -9.04
CA ALA A 133 -13.23 -18.40 -9.42
C ALA A 133 -12.33 -18.60 -8.21
N PHE A 134 -11.28 -19.41 -8.37
CA PHE A 134 -10.36 -19.75 -7.31
C PHE A 134 -8.93 -19.37 -7.67
N LEU A 135 -8.19 -18.87 -6.69
CA LEU A 135 -6.84 -18.37 -6.86
C LEU A 135 -6.02 -18.66 -5.60
N ASP A 136 -4.96 -19.44 -5.77
CA ASP A 136 -4.00 -19.74 -4.71
C ASP A 136 -2.74 -18.89 -4.86
N ALA A 137 -2.56 -17.98 -3.90
CA ALA A 137 -1.38 -17.14 -3.80
C ALA A 137 -0.96 -16.93 -2.35
N ASP A 138 0.34 -16.89 -2.13
CA ASP A 138 0.97 -16.53 -0.86
C ASP A 138 1.75 -15.22 -1.02
N VAL A 139 1.76 -14.39 0.02
CA VAL A 139 2.53 -13.15 0.08
C VAL A 139 3.36 -13.14 1.34
N THR A 140 4.66 -12.87 1.21
CA THR A 140 5.58 -12.78 2.35
C THR A 140 6.59 -11.66 2.16
N VAL A 141 6.98 -11.03 3.27
CA VAL A 141 8.07 -10.06 3.32
C VAL A 141 9.32 -10.81 3.77
N ARG A 142 10.39 -10.76 2.98
CA ARG A 142 11.64 -11.47 3.28
C ARG A 142 12.40 -10.81 4.43
N HIS A 143 12.55 -9.49 4.35
CA HIS A 143 13.24 -8.65 5.34
C HIS A 143 12.29 -7.53 5.75
N GLY A 144 11.94 -7.47 7.04
CA GLY A 144 10.95 -6.51 7.55
C GLY A 144 11.47 -5.08 7.52
N GLU A 145 12.78 -4.92 7.72
CA GLU A 145 13.54 -3.68 7.64
C GLU A 145 13.49 -3.03 6.25
N ALA A 146 13.18 -3.79 5.20
CA ALA A 146 13.04 -3.29 3.84
C ALA A 146 11.75 -2.49 3.59
N PHE A 147 10.90 -2.35 4.61
CA PHE A 147 9.63 -1.64 4.54
C PHE A 147 9.43 -0.74 5.76
N ALA A 148 8.94 0.48 5.50
CA ALA A 148 8.50 1.42 6.51
C ALA A 148 7.14 1.99 6.11
N PHE A 149 6.35 2.44 7.09
CA PHE A 149 5.05 3.02 6.83
C PHE A 149 4.78 4.22 7.74
N ALA A 150 3.96 5.13 7.22
CA ALA A 150 3.47 6.30 7.92
C ALA A 150 1.95 6.42 7.77
N GLU A 151 1.36 7.17 8.69
CA GLU A 151 -0.03 7.60 8.63
C GLU A 151 -0.11 9.09 8.35
N VAL A 152 -0.90 9.44 7.34
CA VAL A 152 -1.07 10.79 6.79
C VAL A 152 -2.48 11.32 7.07
#